data_AF-A0A2N2F548-F1
#
_entry.id   AF-A0A2N2F548-F1
#
_cell.length_a   1.000
_cell.length_b   1.000
_cell.length_c   1.000
_cell.angle_alpha   90.00
_cell.angle_beta   90.00
_cell.angle_gamma   90.00
#
_symmetry.space_group_name_H-M   'P 1'
#
loop_
_entity.id
_entity.type
_entity.pdbx_description
1 polymer ?
#
loop_
_entity_poly.entity_id
_entity_poly.type
_entity_poly.pdbx_seq_one_letter_code
_entity_poly.pdbx_strand_id
1 'polypeptide(L)'
;MKSLMEEASSIAKALEKAWARAGNPREFTVKVLDKPEKNFFGFTTKSAKVAILFEEEVAPRTQHTSSRYQERPQNQPRQQQKPSASQAQGQQKKIERAPERAPERTRRPQQEHSTATNNSTQQQSGSQPATPQAPKRVHEPVWTPERIAFVRQWIENMQKAMNRTDISCDISTDRNAIRIIFQKPLLEDIEQEKQLFRSWAYLIMQTLRHTYKQHFKHIKIILKSTV
;
A
#
# COMPACT_ATOMS: atom_id res chain seq x y z
N MET A 1 3.36 26.19 -35.56
CA MET A 1 3.11 25.45 -34.30
C MET A 1 1.66 25.60 -33.89
N LYS A 2 0.97 24.50 -33.63
CA LYS A 2 -0.39 24.48 -33.05
C LYS A 2 -0.29 24.24 -31.54
N SER A 3 -1.21 24.82 -30.78
CA SER A 3 -1.36 24.53 -29.35
C SER A 3 -2.76 24.01 -29.06
N LEU A 4 -2.85 23.01 -28.18
CA LEU A 4 -4.12 22.42 -27.77
C LEU A 4 -4.12 22.22 -26.26
N MET A 5 -5.18 22.69 -25.61
CA MET A 5 -5.33 22.65 -24.15
C MET A 5 -6.44 21.70 -23.76
N GLU A 6 -6.15 20.84 -22.79
CA GLU A 6 -7.09 19.87 -22.26
C GLU A 6 -7.11 19.85 -20.74
N GLU A 7 -8.26 19.44 -20.23
CA GLU A 7 -8.51 19.30 -18.80
C GLU A 7 -8.88 17.87 -18.43
N ALA A 8 -8.34 17.38 -17.32
CA ALA A 8 -8.70 16.08 -16.77
C ALA A 8 -8.45 15.97 -15.27
N SER A 9 -8.85 14.83 -14.68
CA SER A 9 -8.66 14.57 -13.25
C SER A 9 -7.19 14.44 -12.82
N SER A 10 -6.26 14.27 -13.77
CA SER A 10 -4.82 14.19 -13.55
C SER A 10 -4.05 14.70 -14.78
N ILE A 11 -2.78 15.08 -14.59
CA ILE A 11 -1.89 15.56 -15.66
C ILE A 11 -1.74 14.49 -16.75
N ALA A 12 -1.52 13.23 -16.39
CA ALA A 12 -1.38 12.13 -17.35
C ALA A 12 -2.62 11.98 -18.24
N LYS A 13 -3.82 12.01 -17.65
CA LYS A 13 -5.07 11.93 -18.41
C LYS A 13 -5.30 13.15 -19.30
N ALA A 14 -4.94 14.34 -18.83
CA ALA A 14 -5.06 15.55 -19.62
C ALA A 14 -4.09 15.51 -20.81
N LEU A 15 -2.88 15.00 -20.58
CA LEU A 15 -1.87 14.82 -21.61
C LEU A 15 -2.28 13.78 -22.65
N GLU A 16 -2.78 12.61 -22.24
CA GLU A 16 -3.27 11.57 -23.15
C GLU A 16 -4.42 12.09 -24.03
N LYS A 17 -5.38 12.81 -23.43
CA LYS A 17 -6.48 13.44 -24.18
C LYS A 17 -5.96 14.47 -25.17
N ALA A 18 -5.03 15.33 -24.74
CA ALA A 18 -4.45 16.34 -25.61
C ALA A 18 -3.70 15.68 -26.78
N TRP A 19 -2.86 14.68 -26.48
CA TRP A 19 -2.07 13.94 -27.47
C TRP A 19 -2.94 13.25 -28.51
N ALA A 20 -4.01 12.58 -28.07
CA ALA A 20 -4.97 11.94 -28.96
C ALA A 20 -5.68 12.98 -29.85
N ARG A 21 -6.12 14.12 -29.29
CA ARG A 21 -6.76 15.20 -30.06
C ARG A 21 -5.80 15.92 -31.02
N ALA A 22 -4.52 15.96 -30.70
CA ALA A 22 -3.48 16.49 -31.58
C ALA A 22 -3.07 15.52 -32.71
N GLY A 23 -3.70 14.35 -32.79
CA GLY A 23 -3.41 13.37 -33.84
C GLY A 23 -2.17 12.52 -33.56
N ASN A 24 -1.79 12.38 -32.29
CA ASN A 24 -0.63 11.61 -31.84
C ASN A 24 0.70 12.10 -32.44
N PRO A 25 1.07 13.38 -32.23
CA PRO A 25 2.36 13.90 -32.70
C PRO A 25 3.51 13.11 -32.08
N ARG A 26 4.57 12.88 -32.88
CA ARG A 26 5.80 12.22 -32.41
C ARG A 26 6.59 13.13 -31.47
N GLU A 27 6.63 14.42 -31.80
CA GLU A 27 7.34 15.44 -31.04
C GLU A 27 6.37 16.53 -30.61
N PHE A 28 6.39 16.86 -29.32
CA PHE A 28 5.55 17.91 -28.75
C PHE A 28 6.16 18.44 -27.45
N THR A 29 5.84 19.69 -27.13
CA THR A 29 6.18 20.32 -25.86
C THR A 29 4.96 20.36 -24.96
N VAL A 30 5.12 20.04 -23.68
CA VAL A 30 4.04 20.05 -22.69
C VAL A 30 4.21 21.24 -21.76
N LYS A 31 3.16 22.03 -21.59
CA LYS A 31 3.04 23.05 -20.53
C LYS A 31 1.93 22.65 -19.56
N VAL A 32 2.29 22.43 -18.31
CA VAL A 32 1.32 22.22 -17.23
C VAL A 32 0.89 23.60 -16.73
N LEU A 33 -0.37 23.95 -16.97
CA LEU A 33 -0.94 25.24 -16.58
C LEU A 33 -1.48 25.18 -15.16
N ASP A 34 -2.26 24.14 -14.84
CA ASP A 34 -2.81 23.92 -13.50
C ASP A 34 -2.52 22.50 -13.00
N LYS A 35 -2.10 22.38 -11.73
CA LYS A 35 -1.91 21.10 -11.06
C LYS A 35 -3.24 20.63 -10.46
N PRO A 36 -3.55 19.32 -10.55
CA PRO A 36 -4.80 18.81 -10.00
C PRO A 36 -4.75 18.83 -8.47
N GLU A 37 -5.84 19.24 -7.84
CA GLU A 37 -6.04 19.14 -6.40
C GLU A 37 -7.02 18.01 -6.10
N LYS A 38 -6.71 17.22 -5.07
CA LYS A 38 -7.58 16.12 -4.62
C LYS A 38 -8.04 16.39 -3.20
N ASN A 39 -9.30 16.06 -2.92
CA ASN A 39 -9.80 16.05 -1.56
C ASN A 39 -9.31 14.79 -0.81
N PHE A 40 -9.63 14.74 0.48
CA PHE A 40 -9.23 13.68 1.40
C PHE A 40 -9.71 12.27 0.97
N PHE A 41 -10.82 12.18 0.23
CA PHE A 41 -11.35 10.92 -0.29
C PHE A 41 -10.72 10.50 -1.63
N GLY A 42 -9.73 11.26 -2.13
CA GLY A 42 -9.02 10.98 -3.38
C GLY A 42 -9.78 11.40 -4.64
N PHE A 43 -10.95 12.05 -4.50
CA PHE A 43 -11.66 12.64 -5.62
C PHE A 43 -10.99 13.95 -6.03
N THR A 44 -10.92 14.18 -7.34
CA THR A 44 -10.34 15.42 -7.88
C THR A 44 -11.31 16.57 -7.65
N THR A 45 -10.85 17.59 -6.92
CA THR A 45 -11.62 18.83 -6.65
C THR A 45 -11.29 19.90 -7.69
N LYS A 46 -10.04 19.98 -8.16
CA LYS A 46 -9.64 20.83 -9.29
C LYS A 46 -8.97 19.99 -10.36
N SER A 47 -9.45 20.11 -11.60
CA SER A 47 -8.87 19.43 -12.76
C SER A 47 -7.44 19.92 -13.01
N ALA A 48 -6.61 19.03 -13.55
CA ALA A 48 -5.36 19.41 -14.17
C ALA A 48 -5.65 20.06 -15.53
N LYS A 49 -4.90 21.11 -15.86
CA LYS A 49 -4.93 21.77 -17.17
C LYS A 49 -3.57 21.68 -17.82
N VAL A 50 -3.52 21.13 -19.02
CA VAL A 50 -2.28 20.89 -19.77
C VAL A 50 -2.46 21.43 -21.18
N ALA A 51 -1.46 22.16 -21.66
CA ALA A 51 -1.35 22.56 -23.05
C ALA A 51 -0.21 21.79 -23.72
N ILE A 52 -0.48 21.21 -24.88
CA ILE A 52 0.56 20.65 -25.75
C ILE A 52 0.78 21.60 -26.92
N LEU A 53 2.05 21.80 -27.28
CA LEU A 53 2.48 22.54 -28.46
C LEU A 53 3.16 21.57 -29.40
N PHE A 54 2.74 21.52 -30.65
CA PHE A 54 3.29 20.59 -31.63
C PHE A 54 3.38 21.24 -33.00
N GLU A 55 4.30 20.74 -33.82
CA GLU A 55 4.35 21.04 -35.24
C GLU A 55 3.46 20.03 -35.95
N GLU A 56 2.58 20.55 -36.81
CA GLU A 56 1.72 19.73 -37.64
C GLU A 56 2.54 19.23 -38.82
N GLU A 57 3.47 18.30 -38.55
CA GLU A 57 4.05 17.50 -39.61
C GLU A 57 3.12 16.31 -39.85
N VAL A 58 2.50 16.30 -41.02
CA VAL A 58 1.76 15.14 -41.54
C VAL A 58 2.79 14.06 -41.89
N ALA A 59 3.37 13.43 -40.87
CA ALA A 59 4.31 12.34 -41.08
C ALA A 59 3.53 11.10 -41.57
N PRO A 60 3.92 10.48 -42.71
CA PRO A 60 3.21 9.33 -43.25
C PRO A 60 3.27 8.17 -42.26
N ARG A 61 2.13 7.48 -42.08
CA ARG A 61 2.00 6.24 -41.31
C ARG A 61 2.97 5.20 -41.86
N THR A 62 4.16 5.13 -41.26
CA THR A 62 5.05 3.98 -41.41
C THR A 62 4.53 2.88 -40.50
N GLN A 63 3.73 1.99 -41.08
CA GLN A 63 3.43 0.68 -40.52
C GLN A 63 4.74 -0.11 -40.43
N HIS A 64 5.27 -0.31 -39.23
CA HIS A 64 6.28 -1.34 -38.97
C HIS A 64 5.71 -2.37 -38.00
N THR A 65 5.16 -3.40 -38.62
CA THR A 65 5.34 -4.82 -38.31
C THR A 65 5.38 -5.23 -36.84
N SER A 66 4.24 -5.77 -36.42
CA SER A 66 4.06 -6.74 -35.34
C SER A 66 5.13 -7.83 -35.31
N SER A 67 5.94 -7.86 -34.26
CA SER A 67 6.75 -9.02 -33.89
C SER A 67 5.92 -9.99 -33.03
N ARG A 68 5.44 -11.04 -33.69
CA ARG A 68 5.44 -12.44 -33.25
C ARG A 68 4.98 -12.71 -31.80
N TYR A 69 3.67 -12.88 -31.63
CA TYR A 69 3.11 -13.86 -30.68
C TYR A 69 2.52 -15.01 -31.50
N GLN A 70 2.92 -16.23 -31.16
CA GLN A 70 2.55 -17.47 -31.84
C GLN A 70 1.05 -17.72 -31.76
N GLU A 71 0.42 -17.84 -32.93
CA GLU A 71 -0.88 -18.48 -33.11
C GLU A 71 -0.74 -19.99 -32.89
N ARG A 72 -1.57 -20.56 -32.01
CA ARG A 72 -1.91 -21.99 -32.01
C ARG A 72 -3.25 -22.15 -32.74
N PRO A 73 -3.38 -23.08 -33.68
CA PRO A 73 -4.59 -23.22 -34.48
C PRO A 73 -5.75 -23.87 -33.71
N GLN A 74 -6.93 -23.33 -33.96
CA GLN A 74 -8.25 -23.79 -33.52
C GLN A 74 -8.90 -24.66 -34.61
N ASN A 75 -9.41 -25.83 -34.23
CA ASN A 75 -10.63 -26.51 -34.75
C ASN A 75 -10.62 -27.96 -34.21
N GLN A 76 -11.64 -28.46 -33.48
CA GLN A 76 -12.98 -28.78 -33.97
C GLN A 76 -14.02 -28.97 -32.81
N PRO A 77 -15.33 -29.13 -33.10
CA PRO A 77 -16.46 -28.68 -32.27
C PRO A 77 -17.25 -29.80 -31.55
N ARG A 78 -18.37 -29.39 -30.92
CA ARG A 78 -19.46 -30.14 -30.22
C ARG A 78 -19.15 -30.50 -28.75
N GLN A 79 -20.05 -30.36 -27.78
CA GLN A 79 -21.51 -30.38 -27.83
C GLN A 79 -22.07 -29.68 -26.57
N GLN A 80 -23.14 -28.91 -26.74
CA GLN A 80 -24.01 -28.46 -25.66
C GLN A 80 -24.68 -29.68 -25.01
N GLN A 81 -24.64 -29.82 -23.68
CA GLN A 81 -25.72 -30.43 -22.92
C GLN A 81 -25.98 -29.69 -21.61
N LYS A 82 -27.26 -29.42 -21.40
CA LYS A 82 -27.91 -28.69 -20.30
C LYS A 82 -27.82 -29.46 -18.96
N PRO A 83 -28.09 -28.78 -17.83
CA PRO A 83 -28.06 -29.40 -16.50
C PRO A 83 -29.31 -30.26 -16.27
N SER A 84 -29.12 -31.45 -15.69
CA SER A 84 -30.20 -32.29 -15.20
C SER A 84 -30.13 -32.38 -13.68
N ALA A 85 -31.20 -31.91 -13.04
CA ALA A 85 -31.54 -32.19 -11.66
C ALA A 85 -32.11 -33.62 -11.55
N SER A 86 -31.72 -34.36 -10.51
CA SER A 86 -32.43 -35.50 -9.87
C SER A 86 -31.57 -35.92 -8.65
N GLN A 87 -31.94 -35.60 -7.40
CA GLN A 87 -32.74 -36.41 -6.47
C GLN A 87 -32.25 -37.85 -6.24
N ALA A 88 -31.71 -38.11 -5.04
CA ALA A 88 -31.92 -39.28 -4.16
C ALA A 88 -30.93 -39.17 -2.96
N GLN A 89 -31.33 -38.74 -1.76
CA GLN A 89 -31.93 -39.51 -0.65
C GLN A 89 -31.15 -40.75 -0.17
N GLY A 90 -30.82 -40.77 1.14
CA GLY A 90 -30.40 -41.95 1.92
C GLY A 90 -29.18 -41.68 2.83
N GLN A 91 -29.33 -41.10 4.03
CA GLN A 91 -29.64 -41.71 5.33
C GLN A 91 -28.45 -42.33 6.10
N GLN A 92 -28.33 -41.86 7.36
CA GLN A 92 -27.84 -42.54 8.59
C GLN A 92 -26.32 -42.75 8.72
N LYS A 93 -25.59 -42.02 9.59
CA LYS A 93 -25.57 -42.03 11.07
C LYS A 93 -25.06 -43.34 11.67
N LYS A 94 -23.77 -43.41 12.03
CA LYS A 94 -23.31 -44.16 13.20
C LYS A 94 -22.11 -43.49 13.87
N ILE A 95 -22.30 -43.14 15.13
CA ILE A 95 -21.30 -42.77 16.13
C ILE A 95 -20.83 -44.08 16.76
N GLU A 96 -19.53 -44.32 16.95
CA GLU A 96 -19.03 -45.08 18.13
C GLU A 96 -17.50 -44.94 18.32
N ARG A 97 -17.12 -44.26 19.40
CA ARG A 97 -16.00 -44.47 20.38
C ARG A 97 -14.57 -44.82 19.93
N ALA A 98 -13.65 -44.00 20.46
CA ALA A 98 -12.20 -44.22 20.69
C ALA A 98 -11.94 -45.26 21.81
N PRO A 99 -10.74 -45.38 22.42
CA PRO A 99 -9.34 -45.12 22.01
C PRO A 99 -8.41 -46.34 22.27
N GLU A 100 -7.27 -46.53 21.57
CA GLU A 100 -6.21 -47.38 22.16
C GLU A 100 -4.76 -47.13 21.67
N ARG A 101 -3.97 -46.62 22.63
CA ARG A 101 -2.57 -46.95 23.02
C ARG A 101 -1.41 -46.82 22.02
N ALA A 102 -0.51 -45.91 22.38
CA ALA A 102 0.94 -46.03 22.20
C ALA A 102 1.50 -47.21 23.02
N PRO A 103 2.65 -47.79 22.63
CA PRO A 103 3.96 -47.44 23.20
C PRO A 103 5.07 -47.46 22.11
N GLU A 104 6.36 -47.20 22.28
CA GLU A 104 7.26 -46.50 23.19
C GLU A 104 8.66 -46.58 22.50
N ARG A 105 9.47 -45.50 22.60
CA ARG A 105 10.95 -45.38 22.51
C ARG A 105 11.81 -46.25 21.55
N THR A 106 12.73 -45.57 20.86
CA THR A 106 14.20 -45.86 20.80
C THR A 106 14.91 -44.55 20.42
N ARG A 107 15.51 -43.82 21.37
CA ARG A 107 16.94 -43.73 21.74
C ARG A 107 17.93 -43.25 20.63
N ARG A 108 18.56 -42.12 20.97
CA ARG A 108 19.81 -41.42 20.56
C ARG A 108 21.00 -42.29 20.07
N PRO A 109 22.00 -41.73 19.35
CA PRO A 109 23.09 -40.88 19.92
C PRO A 109 23.38 -39.61 19.07
N GLN A 110 23.61 -38.40 19.60
CA GLN A 110 24.79 -37.84 20.29
C GLN A 110 26.12 -37.96 19.51
N GLN A 111 26.55 -36.85 18.90
CA GLN A 111 27.95 -36.54 18.67
C GLN A 111 28.22 -35.08 19.05
N GLU A 112 28.84 -34.92 20.21
CA GLU A 112 29.71 -33.80 20.55
C GLU A 112 31.05 -34.03 19.85
N HIS A 113 31.69 -32.99 19.33
CA HIS A 113 33.14 -32.83 19.37
C HIS A 113 33.46 -31.36 19.63
N SER A 114 34.11 -31.16 20.76
CA SER A 114 34.72 -29.92 21.23
C SER A 114 36.23 -30.03 21.04
N THR A 115 36.88 -29.00 20.52
CA THR A 115 38.29 -28.62 20.78
C THR A 115 38.42 -27.15 20.35
N ALA A 116 38.60 -26.19 21.28
CA ALA A 116 39.90 -25.74 21.83
C ALA A 116 40.76 -25.02 20.75
N THR A 117 41.51 -23.93 20.95
CA THR A 117 41.81 -22.98 22.03
C THR A 117 42.76 -21.93 21.42
N ASN A 118 42.64 -20.66 21.86
CA ASN A 118 43.62 -19.55 21.93
C ASN A 118 44.54 -19.11 20.76
N ASN A 119 44.57 -17.77 20.64
CA ASN A 119 45.70 -16.84 20.45
C ASN A 119 46.70 -17.09 19.30
N SER A 120 46.85 -16.11 18.40
CA SER A 120 47.75 -14.96 18.63
C SER A 120 47.79 -13.99 17.44
N THR A 121 47.97 -12.73 17.81
CA THR A 121 48.43 -11.54 17.10
C THR A 121 49.29 -11.74 15.85
N GLN A 122 48.94 -11.06 14.76
CA GLN A 122 49.95 -10.37 13.94
C GLN A 122 49.38 -9.14 13.22
N GLN A 123 50.05 -8.03 13.47
CA GLN A 123 49.94 -6.75 12.79
C GLN A 123 50.15 -6.93 11.29
N GLN A 124 49.33 -6.25 10.48
CA GLN A 124 49.81 -5.68 9.24
C GLN A 124 49.15 -4.33 8.97
N SER A 125 49.97 -3.30 9.12
CA SER A 125 49.74 -1.95 8.66
C SER A 125 49.56 -1.94 7.14
N GLY A 126 48.33 -1.71 6.71
CA GLY A 126 48.01 -1.34 5.33
C GLY A 126 47.32 0.01 5.36
N SER A 127 48.06 1.07 5.08
CA SER A 127 47.53 2.41 4.83
C SER A 127 46.61 2.37 3.62
N GLN A 128 45.33 2.06 3.83
CA GLN A 128 44.30 2.26 2.82
C GLN A 128 43.97 3.76 2.76
N PRO A 129 43.98 4.37 1.57
CA PRO A 129 43.56 5.76 1.41
C PRO A 129 42.10 5.90 1.86
N ALA A 130 41.85 6.94 2.66
CA ALA A 130 40.56 7.25 3.22
C ALA A 130 39.48 7.28 2.14
N THR A 131 38.67 6.23 2.09
CA THR A 131 37.40 6.25 1.37
C THR A 131 36.56 7.40 1.95
N PRO A 132 36.03 8.32 1.13
CA PRO A 132 35.11 9.34 1.61
C PRO A 132 33.97 8.65 2.34
N GLN A 133 33.85 8.92 3.65
CA GLN A 133 32.75 8.42 4.46
C GLN A 133 31.45 8.83 3.79
N ALA A 134 30.68 7.85 3.32
CA ALA A 134 29.34 8.07 2.82
C ALA A 134 28.56 8.89 3.86
N PRO A 135 27.79 9.91 3.46
CA PRO A 135 27.07 10.75 4.39
C PRO A 135 26.18 9.86 5.27
N LYS A 136 26.34 9.97 6.59
CA LYS A 136 25.47 9.33 7.58
C LYS A 136 24.03 9.68 7.17
N ARG A 137 23.28 8.68 6.70
CA ARG A 137 21.87 8.83 6.36
C ARG A 137 21.17 9.27 7.64
N VAL A 138 20.84 10.56 7.72
CA VAL A 138 20.01 11.11 8.78
C VAL A 138 18.68 10.39 8.64
N HIS A 139 18.41 9.46 9.55
CA HIS A 139 17.12 8.79 9.60
C HIS A 139 16.08 9.86 9.93
N GLU A 140 15.30 10.27 8.92
CA GLU A 140 14.20 11.19 9.14
C GLU A 140 13.27 10.63 10.22
N PRO A 141 12.84 11.45 11.18
CA PRO A 141 11.90 11.02 12.20
C PRO A 141 10.62 10.55 11.51
N VAL A 142 10.21 9.33 11.85
CA VAL A 142 9.07 8.66 11.25
C VAL A 142 7.76 9.44 11.46
N TRP A 143 7.63 10.10 12.60
CA TRP A 143 6.51 10.99 12.92
C TRP A 143 6.92 12.44 12.75
N THR A 144 6.78 12.96 11.54
CA THR A 144 6.96 14.40 11.28
C THR A 144 5.75 15.19 11.82
N PRO A 145 5.91 16.47 12.18
CA PRO A 145 4.81 17.33 12.62
C PRO A 145 3.64 17.35 11.64
N GLU A 146 3.92 17.29 10.33
CA GLU A 146 2.92 17.21 9.27
C GLU A 146 2.05 15.96 9.37
N ARG A 147 2.67 14.80 9.63
CA ARG A 147 1.94 13.52 9.79
C ARG A 147 1.08 13.54 11.05
N ILE A 148 1.60 14.12 12.13
CA ILE A 148 0.86 14.27 13.39
C ILE A 148 -0.35 15.18 13.18
N ALA A 149 -0.18 16.31 12.50
CA ALA A 149 -1.26 17.22 12.15
C ALA A 149 -2.32 16.54 11.27
N PHE A 150 -1.90 15.73 10.31
CA PHE A 150 -2.80 14.92 9.48
C PHE A 150 -3.63 13.95 10.32
N VAL A 151 -2.99 13.20 11.23
CA VAL A 151 -3.71 12.26 12.12
C VAL A 151 -4.69 13.00 13.02
N ARG A 152 -4.30 14.17 13.56
CA ARG A 152 -5.18 15.02 14.37
C ARG A 152 -6.43 15.43 13.59
N GLN A 153 -6.24 15.99 12.39
CA GLN A 153 -7.36 16.41 11.53
C GLN A 153 -8.26 15.22 11.14
N TRP A 154 -7.67 14.05 10.89
CA TRP A 154 -8.41 12.83 10.59
C TRP A 154 -9.35 12.45 11.74
N ILE A 155 -8.82 12.43 12.97
CA ILE A 155 -9.59 12.09 14.18
C ILE A 155 -10.71 13.11 14.40
N GLU A 156 -10.42 14.41 14.27
CA GLU A 156 -11.42 15.46 14.41
C GLU A 156 -12.56 15.31 13.40
N ASN A 157 -12.26 14.94 12.16
CA ASN A 157 -13.27 14.67 11.14
C ASN A 157 -14.13 13.45 11.48
N MET A 158 -13.54 12.38 12.03
CA MET A 158 -14.29 11.21 12.47
C MET A 158 -15.17 11.51 13.68
N GLN A 159 -14.68 12.27 14.65
CA GLN A 159 -15.47 12.74 15.79
C GLN A 159 -16.68 13.57 15.33
N LYS A 160 -16.47 14.49 14.37
CA LYS A 160 -17.57 15.25 13.74
C LYS A 160 -18.59 14.33 13.06
N ALA A 161 -18.13 13.33 12.30
CA ALA A 161 -19.01 12.38 11.62
C ALA A 161 -19.86 11.55 12.60
N MET A 162 -19.38 11.33 13.82
CA MET A 162 -20.12 10.63 14.89
C MET A 162 -20.93 11.57 15.79
N ASN A 163 -20.94 12.89 15.52
CA ASN A 163 -21.52 13.91 16.41
C ASN A 163 -20.95 13.88 17.84
N ARG A 164 -19.65 13.59 17.97
CA ARG A 164 -18.91 13.47 19.25
C ARG A 164 -17.76 14.48 19.32
N THR A 165 -18.06 15.77 19.12
CA THR A 165 -17.06 16.85 19.15
C THR A 165 -16.74 17.35 20.55
N ASP A 166 -17.41 16.80 21.57
CA ASP A 166 -17.24 17.14 22.98
C ASP A 166 -16.05 16.43 23.65
N ILE A 167 -15.41 15.50 22.94
CA ILE A 167 -14.35 14.64 23.47
C ILE A 167 -13.00 15.17 23.01
N SER A 168 -12.25 15.78 23.94
CA SER A 168 -10.87 16.17 23.69
C SER A 168 -9.96 14.94 23.57
N CYS A 169 -8.93 15.05 22.73
CA CYS A 169 -7.92 14.02 22.57
C CYS A 169 -6.51 14.60 22.65
N ASP A 170 -5.63 13.86 23.34
CA ASP A 170 -4.22 14.16 23.44
C ASP A 170 -3.43 13.24 22.52
N ILE A 171 -2.52 13.83 21.75
CA ILE A 171 -1.69 13.11 20.79
C ILE A 171 -0.25 13.24 21.22
N SER A 172 0.38 12.11 21.52
CA SER A 172 1.80 12.02 21.84
C SER A 172 2.50 11.03 20.91
N THR A 173 3.79 11.25 20.67
CA THR A 173 4.61 10.38 19.81
C THR A 173 5.76 9.79 20.59
N ASP A 174 6.02 8.51 20.39
CA ASP A 174 7.09 7.76 21.03
C ASP A 174 7.79 6.90 19.98
N ARG A 175 8.98 7.34 19.52
CA ARG A 175 9.81 6.70 18.48
C ARG A 175 9.01 6.31 17.24
N ASN A 176 8.46 5.10 17.21
CA ASN A 176 7.70 4.52 16.09
C ASN A 176 6.19 4.41 16.37
N ALA A 177 5.71 4.90 17.50
CA ALA A 177 4.31 4.85 17.89
C ALA A 177 3.72 6.26 18.01
N ILE A 178 2.48 6.42 17.53
CA ILE A 178 1.64 7.55 17.88
C ILE A 178 0.57 7.05 18.87
N ARG A 179 0.42 7.77 19.97
CA ARG A 179 -0.56 7.49 21.02
C ARG A 179 -1.60 8.60 21.01
N ILE A 180 -2.85 8.20 20.90
CA ILE A 180 -4.01 9.06 20.87
C ILE A 180 -4.86 8.67 22.09
N ILE A 181 -4.99 9.58 23.04
CA ILE A 181 -5.70 9.36 24.29
C ILE A 181 -6.95 10.25 24.29
N PHE A 182 -8.12 9.63 24.32
CA PHE A 182 -9.41 10.33 24.42
C PHE A 182 -9.76 10.53 25.89
N GLN A 183 -10.13 11.74 26.28
CA GLN A 183 -10.44 12.05 27.68
C GLN A 183 -11.74 11.43 28.18
N LYS A 184 -12.59 10.96 27.26
CA LYS A 184 -13.85 10.26 27.55
C LYS A 184 -14.00 9.07 26.61
N PRO A 185 -14.78 8.05 26.99
CA PRO A 185 -15.14 6.97 26.08
C PRO A 185 -15.99 7.52 24.92
N LEU A 186 -15.68 7.08 23.70
CA LEU A 186 -16.42 7.40 22.48
C LEU A 186 -17.75 6.64 22.45
N LEU A 187 -17.79 5.40 22.95
CA LEU A 187 -18.97 4.53 23.01
C LEU A 187 -19.20 4.04 24.44
N GLU A 188 -20.46 3.74 24.77
CA GLU A 188 -20.82 3.21 26.09
C GLU A 188 -20.29 1.78 26.30
N ASP A 189 -20.29 0.98 25.24
CA ASP A 189 -19.76 -0.39 25.24
C ASP A 189 -18.25 -0.39 24.94
N ILE A 190 -17.47 -0.86 25.92
CA ILE A 190 -16.01 -0.94 25.87
C ILE A 190 -15.53 -1.86 24.74
N GLU A 191 -16.22 -2.96 24.44
CA GLU A 191 -15.79 -3.89 23.39
C GLU A 191 -16.03 -3.30 22.00
N GLN A 192 -17.16 -2.61 21.81
CA GLN A 192 -17.42 -1.86 20.58
C GLN A 192 -16.43 -0.71 20.41
N GLU A 193 -16.07 -0.02 21.49
CA GLU A 193 -15.05 1.02 21.45
C GLU A 193 -13.68 0.45 21.02
N LYS A 194 -13.25 -0.67 21.61
CA LYS A 194 -12.01 -1.35 21.19
C LYS A 194 -12.06 -1.74 19.72
N GLN A 195 -13.19 -2.23 19.23
CA GLN A 195 -13.38 -2.57 17.82
C GLN A 195 -13.31 -1.32 16.92
N LEU A 196 -13.93 -0.22 17.33
CA LEU A 196 -13.87 1.07 16.65
C LEU A 196 -12.41 1.55 16.56
N PHE A 197 -11.67 1.52 17.67
CA PHE A 197 -10.26 1.89 17.72
C PHE A 197 -9.37 1.04 16.82
N ARG A 198 -9.60 -0.28 16.75
CA ARG A 198 -8.88 -1.15 15.81
C ARG A 198 -9.15 -0.76 14.36
N SER A 199 -10.41 -0.51 14.01
CA SER A 199 -10.81 -0.06 12.68
C SER A 199 -10.20 1.30 12.34
N TRP A 200 -10.20 2.25 13.27
CA TRP A 200 -9.60 3.57 13.08
C TRP A 200 -8.09 3.49 12.91
N ALA A 201 -7.39 2.73 13.76
CA ALA A 201 -5.94 2.52 13.62
C ALA A 201 -5.58 2.00 12.22
N TYR A 202 -6.36 1.03 11.72
CA TYR A 202 -6.18 0.49 10.37
C TYR A 202 -6.39 1.56 9.29
N LEU A 203 -7.49 2.31 9.37
CA LEU A 203 -7.82 3.35 8.38
C LEU A 203 -6.81 4.50 8.38
N ILE A 204 -6.34 4.95 9.56
CA ILE A 204 -5.30 5.97 9.66
C ILE A 204 -4.00 5.45 9.03
N MET A 205 -3.60 4.22 9.33
CA MET A 205 -2.41 3.63 8.72
C MET A 205 -2.52 3.54 7.19
N GLN A 206 -3.68 3.13 6.69
CA GLN A 206 -3.90 2.99 5.25
C GLN A 206 -3.92 4.35 4.55
N THR A 207 -4.55 5.37 5.14
CA THR A 207 -4.60 6.73 4.60
C THR A 207 -3.22 7.38 4.61
N LEU A 208 -2.45 7.23 5.70
CA LEU A 208 -1.05 7.68 5.74
C LEU A 208 -0.23 7.05 4.61
N ARG A 209 -0.31 5.73 4.42
CA ARG A 209 0.45 5.03 3.35
C ARG A 209 0.13 5.59 1.98
N HIS A 210 -1.15 5.83 1.72
CA HIS A 210 -1.61 6.35 0.44
C HIS A 210 -1.15 7.81 0.22
N THR A 211 -1.31 8.67 1.22
CA THR A 211 -0.96 10.10 1.14
C THR A 211 0.53 10.31 0.92
N TYR A 212 1.38 9.64 1.69
CA TYR A 212 2.83 9.87 1.66
C TYR A 212 3.57 8.92 0.72
N LYS A 213 2.89 7.92 0.14
CA LYS A 213 3.49 6.86 -0.71
C LYS A 213 4.71 6.18 -0.06
N GLN A 214 4.76 6.16 1.27
CA GLN A 214 5.86 5.60 2.04
C GLN A 214 5.45 4.29 2.70
N HIS A 215 6.40 3.35 2.71
CA HIS A 215 6.26 2.12 3.47
C HIS A 215 6.62 2.37 4.93
N PHE A 216 5.60 2.60 5.74
CA PHE A 216 5.71 2.70 7.18
C PHE A 216 6.04 1.33 7.80
N LYS A 217 7.34 1.03 7.92
CA LYS A 217 7.83 -0.18 8.59
C LYS A 217 7.83 0.04 10.11
N HIS A 218 7.30 -0.93 10.85
CA HIS A 218 7.30 -0.96 12.32
C HIS A 218 6.57 0.21 13.03
N ILE A 219 5.68 0.90 12.33
CA ILE A 219 4.85 1.95 12.93
C ILE A 219 3.67 1.36 13.68
N LYS A 220 3.33 1.95 14.82
CA LYS A 220 2.14 1.60 15.60
C LYS A 220 1.27 2.84 15.83
N ILE A 221 -0.05 2.64 15.75
CA ILE A 221 -1.05 3.62 16.19
C ILE A 221 -1.75 2.99 17.38
N ILE A 222 -1.75 3.70 18.50
CA ILE A 222 -2.34 3.25 19.76
C ILE A 222 -3.43 4.25 20.10
N LEU A 223 -4.68 3.80 20.08
CA LEU A 223 -5.83 4.58 20.54
C LEU A 223 -6.29 4.03 21.87
N LYS A 224 -6.54 4.93 22.84
CA LYS A 224 -7.06 4.59 24.16
C LYS A 224 -8.03 5.67 24.64
N SER A 225 -9.02 5.28 25.41
CA SER A 225 -9.85 6.17 26.22
C SER A 225 -9.29 6.21 27.65
N THR A 226 -9.41 7.36 28.30
CA THR A 226 -9.21 7.52 29.75
C THR A 226 -10.47 6.96 30.40
N VAL A 227 -10.46 5.67 30.73
CA VAL A 227 -11.48 5.00 31.55
C VAL A 227 -10.88 4.73 32.92
#